data_AF-A0A963GZP0-F1
#
_entry.id   AF-A0A963GZP0-F1
#
_cell.length_a   1.000
_cell.length_b   1.000
_cell.length_c   1.000
_cell.angle_alpha   90.00
_cell.angle_beta   90.00
_cell.angle_gamma   90.00
#
_symmetry.space_group_name_H-M   'P 1'
#
loop_
_entity.id
_entity.type
_entity.pdbx_description
1 polymer ?
#
loop_
_entity_poly.entity_id
_entity_poly.type
_entity_poly.pdbx_seq_one_letter_code
_entity_poly.pdbx_strand_id
1 'polypeptide(L)'
;DYPHRGFWEKLKRLFGLGGEDDPQYYGYQNNGYFLMIDPAFAKEFYADGAFPQLRPRPGEIGYHELGYDSEPAATETPGTAMSQKAKQWPEIVDWTADWKQDPSLAKKFTTFILEESPLGAQDSFVEDMLQDGESILQMLQRISHDISKQSNPEDELKHFEKLNALFRRGVAPKVSSGLFQGSGERGYNCRLDSQETNDWDGEPVRTTGFDYYHGATLNLHCGFAETFAPDRTEKHDDSGLFPSSLASFLDVSAPNLLNMTWHSIGKFIFPWAGKSFEKISGRKLSMLLDESDDLASRYPERVRKLESFLASRPHYMLVEKNRDHYWDTEGVYAEHLKSGSWDKGMSDEDKAFWEQEAATHWVDGNNIQDKRIVATDPLMRIVDMNYRVPDASLLAAAAEGPSPFARQGYIFLGTDDRKSILAMNNGAEKKKTVFQFHYRFPMIGGPTPIGFCLDELVEIADGLYLGQLIYSTALNEPYHSSVDPDKYKYQLFGYFLLLDDAWQYHRLAIGLDTLD
;
A
#
# COMPACT_ATOMS: atom_id res chain seq x y z
N ASP A 1 30.25 37.99 -3.94
CA ASP A 1 31.25 37.05 -4.49
C ASP A 1 31.59 35.96 -3.49
N TYR A 2 30.96 34.80 -3.63
CA TYR A 2 31.57 33.47 -3.48
C TYR A 2 30.72 32.47 -4.30
N PRO A 3 31.31 31.42 -4.88
CA PRO A 3 30.93 30.92 -6.20
C PRO A 3 30.46 29.47 -6.15
N HIS A 4 29.17 29.19 -6.37
CA HIS A 4 28.70 27.88 -6.87
C HIS A 4 27.38 28.06 -7.64
N ARG A 5 27.42 28.89 -8.68
CA ARG A 5 26.48 28.85 -9.81
C ARG A 5 27.05 27.88 -10.84
N GLY A 6 26.51 26.66 -10.96
CA GLY A 6 27.16 25.63 -11.79
C GLY A 6 26.25 24.76 -12.62
N PHE A 7 25.19 24.20 -12.05
CA PHE A 7 24.48 23.09 -12.71
C PHE A 7 23.22 23.55 -13.46
N TRP A 8 22.30 24.23 -12.77
CA TRP A 8 21.02 24.67 -13.33
C TRP A 8 21.13 25.81 -14.35
N GLU A 9 22.10 26.70 -14.17
CA GLU A 9 22.44 27.77 -15.13
C GLU A 9 22.99 27.21 -16.46
N LYS A 10 23.76 26.13 -16.42
CA LYS A 10 24.28 25.46 -17.64
C LYS A 10 23.18 24.77 -18.42
N LEU A 11 22.19 24.17 -17.74
CA LEU A 11 21.01 23.55 -18.35
C LEU A 11 20.11 24.61 -19.02
N LYS A 12 19.81 25.72 -18.34
CA LYS A 12 18.98 26.79 -18.90
C LYS A 12 19.58 27.43 -20.15
N ARG A 13 20.91 27.62 -20.17
CA ARG A 13 21.64 28.11 -21.36
C ARG A 13 21.71 27.09 -22.50
N LEU A 14 21.72 25.79 -22.21
CA LEU A 14 21.74 24.73 -23.23
C LEU A 14 20.43 24.63 -24.01
N PHE A 15 19.30 24.98 -23.37
CA PHE A 15 17.96 24.79 -23.93
C PHE A 15 17.27 26.09 -24.39
N GLY A 16 17.93 27.26 -24.30
CA GLY A 16 17.45 28.50 -24.91
C GLY A 16 16.15 29.07 -24.32
N LEU A 17 15.78 28.68 -23.10
CA LEU A 17 14.55 29.10 -22.44
C LEU A 17 14.83 30.31 -21.54
N GLY A 18 14.80 31.51 -22.12
CA GLY A 18 14.95 32.78 -21.39
C GLY A 18 13.69 33.64 -21.47
N GLY A 19 13.12 33.96 -20.31
CA GLY A 19 12.20 35.08 -20.07
C GLY A 19 12.68 35.85 -18.84
N GLU A 20 12.47 37.16 -18.82
CA GLU A 20 13.08 38.16 -17.92
C GLU A 20 12.91 37.90 -16.41
N ASP A 21 13.95 38.26 -15.65
CA ASP A 21 14.05 38.12 -14.20
C ASP A 21 13.06 39.02 -13.44
N ASP A 22 12.28 38.44 -12.52
CA ASP A 22 11.48 39.15 -11.52
C ASP A 22 12.35 39.57 -10.31
N PRO A 23 12.42 40.86 -9.94
CA PRO A 23 13.24 41.37 -8.84
C PRO A 23 12.68 41.10 -7.42
N GLN A 24 11.65 40.29 -7.23
CA GLN A 24 11.12 39.90 -5.89
C GLN A 24 11.20 38.40 -5.57
N TYR A 25 12.33 37.75 -5.87
CA TYR A 25 12.55 36.34 -5.52
C TYR A 25 12.83 36.13 -4.01
N TYR A 26 11.79 35.75 -3.26
CA TYR A 26 11.88 35.22 -1.90
C TYR A 26 12.39 33.77 -1.94
N GLY A 27 13.48 33.48 -1.23
CA GLY A 27 14.13 32.18 -1.23
C GLY A 27 13.43 31.15 -0.34
N TYR A 28 13.18 29.96 -0.90
CA TYR A 28 13.01 28.72 -0.15
C TYR A 28 13.83 27.60 -0.81
N GLN A 29 14.55 26.83 0.03
CA GLN A 29 15.22 25.59 -0.34
C GLN A 29 14.25 24.42 -0.14
N ASN A 30 14.21 23.54 -1.13
CA ASN A 30 13.25 22.45 -1.29
C ASN A 30 13.69 21.20 -0.52
N ASN A 31 12.83 20.69 0.35
CA ASN A 31 12.81 19.30 0.84
C ASN A 31 11.34 18.91 1.02
N GLY A 32 10.77 18.23 0.02
CA GLY A 32 9.39 17.72 0.01
C GLY A 32 8.42 18.60 -0.79
N TYR A 33 7.59 17.97 -1.61
CA TYR A 33 6.48 18.67 -2.26
C TYR A 33 5.45 19.04 -1.19
N PHE A 34 5.21 20.34 -1.00
CA PHE A 34 4.09 20.88 -0.23
C PHE A 34 3.07 21.46 -1.21
N LEU A 35 1.78 21.21 -0.96
CA LEU A 35 0.70 21.92 -1.64
C LEU A 35 0.56 23.29 -0.96
N MET A 36 0.97 24.37 -1.64
CA MET A 36 0.68 25.74 -1.19
C MET A 36 -0.63 26.19 -1.81
N ILE A 37 -1.67 26.34 -0.98
CA ILE A 37 -3.00 26.78 -1.39
C ILE A 37 -3.06 28.30 -1.24
N ASP A 38 -3.60 28.98 -2.25
CA ASP A 38 -3.89 30.41 -2.16
C ASP A 38 -4.83 30.66 -0.96
N PRO A 39 -4.47 31.54 0.00
CA PRO A 39 -5.29 31.84 1.17
C PRO A 39 -6.73 32.26 0.84
N ALA A 40 -6.97 32.78 -0.36
CA ALA A 40 -8.30 33.13 -0.85
C ALA A 40 -9.23 31.91 -1.03
N PHE A 41 -8.66 30.71 -1.23
CA PHE A 41 -9.37 29.45 -1.50
C PHE A 41 -9.15 28.38 -0.41
N ALA A 42 -8.39 28.71 0.65
CA ALA A 42 -8.13 27.80 1.77
C ALA A 42 -9.43 27.30 2.42
N LYS A 43 -10.46 28.14 2.48
CA LYS A 43 -11.75 27.79 3.07
C LYS A 43 -12.53 26.73 2.29
N GLU A 44 -12.28 26.60 0.98
CA GLU A 44 -12.92 25.57 0.13
C GLU A 44 -12.14 24.26 0.14
N PHE A 45 -10.82 24.33 0.34
CA PHE A 45 -9.94 23.15 0.43
C PHE A 45 -10.00 22.48 1.80
N TYR A 46 -10.23 23.26 2.86
CA TYR A 46 -10.54 22.79 4.22
C TYR A 46 -12.04 22.80 4.52
N ALA A 47 -12.90 22.92 3.49
CA ALA A 47 -14.34 22.77 3.68
C ALA A 47 -14.64 21.37 4.24
N ASP A 48 -15.57 21.29 5.18
CA ASP A 48 -15.85 20.09 5.99
C ASP A 48 -16.17 18.81 5.20
N GLY A 49 -16.51 18.93 3.91
CA GLY A 49 -16.79 17.82 3.00
C GLY A 49 -15.59 17.37 2.15
N ALA A 50 -14.49 18.13 2.05
CA ALA A 50 -13.40 17.76 1.14
C ALA A 50 -12.55 16.60 1.66
N PHE A 51 -12.33 16.54 2.98
CA PHE A 51 -11.56 15.49 3.64
C PHE A 51 -12.01 15.25 5.10
N PRO A 52 -13.15 14.59 5.34
CA PRO A 52 -13.66 14.33 6.70
C PRO A 52 -12.66 13.62 7.64
N GLN A 53 -11.78 12.80 7.08
CA GLN A 53 -10.68 12.08 7.76
C GLN A 53 -9.44 12.95 8.07
N LEU A 54 -9.38 14.17 7.53
CA LEU A 54 -8.37 15.19 7.86
C LEU A 54 -8.88 16.19 8.91
N ARG A 55 -10.11 16.02 9.42
CA ARG A 55 -10.62 16.82 10.52
C ARG A 55 -9.67 16.68 11.71
N PRO A 56 -9.15 17.79 12.26
CA PRO A 56 -8.47 17.74 13.52
C PRO A 56 -9.39 17.08 14.56
N ARG A 57 -8.82 16.30 15.47
CA ARG A 57 -9.56 15.62 16.54
C ARG A 57 -9.67 16.54 17.77
N PRO A 58 -10.67 16.34 18.66
CA PRO A 58 -10.73 17.07 19.92
C PRO A 58 -9.40 16.97 20.68
N GLY A 59 -8.76 18.12 20.94
CA GLY A 59 -7.45 18.22 21.59
C GLY A 59 -6.25 18.42 20.66
N GLU A 60 -6.42 18.33 19.34
CA GLU A 60 -5.40 18.73 18.36
C GLU A 60 -5.42 20.25 18.14
N ILE A 61 -4.27 20.87 17.85
CA ILE A 61 -4.12 22.33 17.72
C ILE A 61 -5.13 22.90 16.70
N GLY A 62 -5.35 22.19 15.59
CA GLY A 62 -6.30 22.61 14.55
C GLY A 62 -7.78 22.51 14.95
N TYR A 63 -8.14 21.82 16.04
CA TYR A 63 -9.54 21.59 16.43
C TYR A 63 -10.22 22.88 16.87
N HIS A 64 -9.54 23.64 17.73
CA HIS A 64 -10.02 24.94 18.22
C HIS A 64 -9.79 26.05 17.18
N GLU A 65 -8.67 26.00 16.44
CA GLU A 65 -8.34 27.04 15.45
C GLU A 65 -9.30 27.04 14.24
N LEU A 66 -9.84 25.88 13.88
CA LEU A 66 -10.81 25.74 12.78
C LEU A 66 -12.28 25.79 13.24
N GLY A 67 -12.53 25.99 14.54
CA GLY A 67 -13.87 26.23 15.09
C GLY A 67 -14.75 24.99 15.24
N TYR A 68 -14.17 23.78 15.31
CA TYR A 68 -14.91 22.51 15.52
C TYR A 68 -15.51 22.37 16.94
N ASP A 69 -15.19 23.28 17.85
CA ASP A 69 -15.78 23.41 19.19
C ASP A 69 -17.04 24.31 19.22
N SER A 70 -17.42 24.88 18.09
CA SER A 70 -18.63 25.70 17.93
C SER A 70 -19.81 24.82 17.49
N GLU A 71 -20.98 24.95 18.12
CA GLU A 71 -22.15 24.12 17.79
C GLU A 71 -22.52 24.20 16.29
N PRO A 72 -22.79 23.07 15.59
CA PRO A 72 -23.02 23.10 14.16
C PRO A 72 -24.40 23.67 13.80
N ALA A 73 -24.44 24.53 12.79
CA ALA A 73 -25.66 24.83 12.06
C ALA A 73 -26.00 23.63 11.15
N ALA A 74 -27.19 23.08 11.33
CA ALA A 74 -27.73 22.01 10.52
C ALA A 74 -27.73 22.38 9.03
N THR A 75 -27.19 21.49 8.18
CA THR A 75 -27.55 21.42 6.76
C THR A 75 -27.51 19.96 6.28
N GLU A 76 -28.69 19.34 6.25
CA GLU A 76 -29.07 18.32 5.25
C GLU A 76 -29.23 19.08 3.90
N THR A 77 -28.98 18.59 2.68
CA THR A 77 -29.27 17.32 1.95
C THR A 77 -28.70 17.51 0.51
N PRO A 78 -28.94 16.65 -0.52
CA PRO A 78 -28.71 15.23 -0.73
C PRO A 78 -27.67 14.94 -1.86
N GLY A 79 -27.16 13.71 -1.87
CA GLY A 79 -26.22 13.18 -2.87
C GLY A 79 -26.74 13.17 -4.32
N THR A 80 -25.82 13.40 -5.25
CA THR A 80 -26.03 13.17 -6.68
C THR A 80 -24.73 12.73 -7.33
N ALA A 81 -24.59 11.41 -7.55
CA ALA A 81 -24.16 10.79 -8.81
C ALA A 81 -23.83 9.29 -8.63
N MET A 82 -24.77 8.48 -8.13
CA MET A 82 -24.68 7.03 -8.26
C MET A 82 -25.80 6.52 -9.16
N SER A 83 -25.46 6.27 -10.43
CA SER A 83 -26.24 5.40 -11.31
C SER A 83 -25.42 5.09 -12.57
N GLN A 84 -24.33 4.35 -12.43
CA GLN A 84 -24.08 3.30 -13.40
C GLN A 84 -24.76 2.06 -12.84
N LYS A 85 -25.91 1.68 -13.42
CA LYS A 85 -26.55 0.41 -13.09
C LYS A 85 -25.52 -0.70 -13.28
N ALA A 86 -25.26 -1.48 -12.24
CA ALA A 86 -24.45 -2.68 -12.38
C ALA A 86 -25.09 -3.57 -13.44
N LYS A 87 -24.40 -3.86 -14.55
CA LYS A 87 -24.94 -4.72 -15.61
C LYS A 87 -25.38 -6.08 -15.07
N GLN A 88 -24.71 -6.56 -14.02
CA GLN A 88 -24.97 -7.83 -13.35
C GLN A 88 -26.17 -7.78 -12.39
N TRP A 89 -26.49 -6.63 -11.79
CA TRP A 89 -27.60 -6.46 -10.83
C TRP A 89 -28.46 -5.24 -11.19
N PRO A 90 -29.21 -5.29 -12.30
CA PRO A 90 -29.99 -4.15 -12.78
C PRO A 90 -31.17 -3.80 -11.87
N GLU A 91 -31.59 -4.73 -11.00
CA GLU A 91 -32.70 -4.59 -10.06
C GLU A 91 -32.31 -3.91 -8.75
N ILE A 92 -31.01 -3.86 -8.42
CA ILE A 92 -30.52 -3.19 -7.20
C ILE A 92 -30.38 -1.70 -7.49
N VAL A 93 -31.23 -0.90 -6.84
CA VAL A 93 -31.24 0.55 -7.01
C VAL A 93 -30.56 1.22 -5.81
N ASP A 94 -30.95 0.83 -4.60
CA ASP A 94 -30.35 1.30 -3.36
C ASP A 94 -29.38 0.25 -2.80
N TRP A 95 -28.10 0.43 -3.13
CA TRP A 95 -27.02 -0.42 -2.65
C TRP A 95 -26.78 -0.34 -1.14
N THR A 96 -27.47 0.52 -0.38
CA THR A 96 -27.40 0.50 1.10
C THR A 96 -28.26 -0.59 1.72
N ALA A 97 -29.39 -0.94 1.10
CA ALA A 97 -30.41 -1.80 1.71
C ALA A 97 -31.00 -2.87 0.78
N ASP A 98 -31.17 -2.60 -0.53
CA ASP A 98 -31.86 -3.51 -1.47
C ASP A 98 -31.14 -4.84 -1.67
N TRP A 99 -29.83 -4.89 -1.38
CA TRP A 99 -29.05 -6.12 -1.40
C TRP A 99 -29.62 -7.21 -0.46
N LYS A 100 -30.41 -6.84 0.57
CA LYS A 100 -31.02 -7.80 1.50
C LYS A 100 -32.13 -8.63 0.83
N GLN A 101 -32.66 -8.16 -0.28
CA GLN A 101 -33.78 -8.75 -1.02
C GLN A 101 -33.28 -9.66 -2.13
N ASP A 102 -32.03 -9.48 -2.56
CA ASP A 102 -31.32 -10.43 -3.41
C ASP A 102 -30.66 -11.52 -2.54
N PRO A 103 -31.11 -12.79 -2.61
CA PRO A 103 -30.58 -13.84 -1.74
C PRO A 103 -29.08 -14.09 -1.91
N SER A 104 -28.52 -13.83 -3.11
CA SER A 104 -27.10 -14.05 -3.40
C SER A 104 -26.24 -12.96 -2.76
N LEU A 105 -26.65 -11.69 -2.89
CA LEU A 105 -25.97 -10.56 -2.26
C LEU A 105 -26.16 -10.59 -0.75
N ALA A 106 -27.35 -10.91 -0.25
CA ALA A 106 -27.60 -11.07 1.18
C ALA A 106 -26.65 -12.11 1.79
N LYS A 107 -26.52 -13.28 1.16
CA LYS A 107 -25.56 -14.31 1.59
C LYS A 107 -24.12 -13.79 1.52
N LYS A 108 -23.70 -13.24 0.38
CA LYS A 108 -22.33 -12.71 0.17
C LYS A 108 -21.97 -11.67 1.22
N PHE A 109 -22.89 -10.75 1.53
CA PHE A 109 -22.62 -9.60 2.39
C PHE A 109 -22.66 -9.91 3.89
N THR A 110 -23.19 -11.07 4.29
CA THR A 110 -23.39 -11.43 5.70
C THR A 110 -22.69 -12.73 6.11
N THR A 111 -22.07 -13.45 5.18
CA THR A 111 -21.38 -14.72 5.47
C THR A 111 -19.88 -14.51 5.53
N PHE A 112 -19.29 -14.77 6.69
CA PHE A 112 -17.83 -14.76 6.82
C PHE A 112 -17.19 -15.99 6.17
N ILE A 113 -15.94 -15.81 5.73
CA ILE A 113 -15.00 -16.88 5.39
C ILE A 113 -13.91 -16.88 6.46
N LEU A 114 -14.01 -17.80 7.43
CA LEU A 114 -13.10 -17.88 8.57
C LEU A 114 -12.44 -19.25 8.69
N GLU A 115 -11.22 -19.25 9.23
CA GLU A 115 -10.52 -20.39 9.77
C GLU A 115 -10.38 -20.29 11.30
N GLU A 116 -9.89 -21.37 11.91
CA GLU A 116 -9.58 -21.40 13.33
C GLU A 116 -8.42 -20.44 13.66
N SER A 117 -8.65 -19.53 14.62
CA SER A 117 -7.63 -18.58 15.06
C SER A 117 -6.38 -19.27 15.63
N PRO A 118 -5.18 -18.78 15.32
CA PRO A 118 -3.94 -19.12 16.03
C PRO A 118 -3.98 -18.90 17.55
N LEU A 119 -4.85 -18.02 18.05
CA LEU A 119 -5.04 -17.76 19.48
C LEU A 119 -6.23 -18.53 20.09
N GLY A 120 -6.84 -19.43 19.32
CA GLY A 120 -7.95 -20.27 19.76
C GLY A 120 -9.15 -19.45 20.23
N ALA A 121 -9.64 -19.74 21.43
CA ALA A 121 -10.86 -19.16 21.98
C ALA A 121 -10.78 -17.63 22.23
N GLN A 122 -9.60 -17.01 22.18
CA GLN A 122 -9.47 -15.55 22.35
C GLN A 122 -10.23 -14.78 21.26
N ASP A 123 -10.34 -15.35 20.05
CA ASP A 123 -11.01 -14.71 18.92
C ASP A 123 -12.42 -15.28 18.65
N SER A 124 -13.03 -15.96 19.64
CA SER A 124 -14.35 -16.57 19.47
C SER A 124 -15.47 -15.55 19.26
N PHE A 125 -15.23 -14.28 19.63
CA PHE A 125 -16.20 -13.19 19.51
C PHE A 125 -16.34 -12.62 18.09
N VAL A 126 -15.51 -13.06 17.13
CA VAL A 126 -15.46 -12.45 15.79
C VAL A 126 -16.80 -12.53 15.05
N GLU A 127 -17.51 -13.66 15.14
CA GLU A 127 -18.82 -13.81 14.50
C GLU A 127 -19.88 -12.92 15.16
N ASP A 128 -19.78 -12.70 16.48
CA ASP A 128 -20.70 -11.85 17.25
C ASP A 128 -20.51 -10.34 16.96
N MET A 129 -19.47 -9.97 16.21
CA MET A 129 -19.26 -8.57 15.81
C MET A 129 -20.29 -8.10 14.79
N LEU A 130 -20.83 -9.00 13.97
CA LEU A 130 -21.82 -8.69 12.94
C LEU A 130 -23.21 -8.55 13.57
N GLN A 131 -23.85 -7.39 13.40
CA GLN A 131 -25.18 -7.15 13.94
C GLN A 131 -26.29 -7.60 12.99
N ASP A 132 -27.47 -7.89 13.55
CA ASP A 132 -28.64 -8.26 12.76
C ASP A 132 -28.99 -7.18 11.72
N GLY A 133 -29.06 -7.58 10.45
CA GLY A 133 -29.39 -6.68 9.35
C GLY A 133 -28.25 -5.77 8.89
N GLU A 134 -27.03 -5.97 9.40
CA GLU A 134 -25.80 -5.29 8.97
C GLU A 134 -25.06 -6.16 7.93
N SER A 135 -24.35 -5.54 6.98
CA SER A 135 -23.35 -6.24 6.17
C SER A 135 -21.99 -6.29 6.88
N ILE A 136 -21.11 -7.20 6.49
CA ILE A 136 -19.74 -7.24 7.01
C ILE A 136 -19.00 -5.91 6.75
N LEU A 137 -19.26 -5.24 5.63
CA LEU A 137 -18.65 -3.94 5.34
C LEU A 137 -19.17 -2.82 6.25
N GLN A 138 -20.47 -2.82 6.58
CA GLN A 138 -21.05 -1.89 7.56
C GLN A 138 -20.52 -2.16 8.98
N MET A 139 -20.33 -3.43 9.35
CA MET A 139 -19.65 -3.81 10.59
C MET A 139 -18.23 -3.23 10.65
N LEU A 140 -17.45 -3.36 9.58
CA LEU A 140 -16.11 -2.79 9.48
C LEU A 140 -16.13 -1.25 9.58
N GLN A 141 -17.09 -0.59 8.92
CA GLN A 141 -17.28 0.85 9.00
C GLN A 141 -17.53 1.29 10.45
N ARG A 142 -18.42 0.60 11.17
CA ARG A 142 -18.72 0.87 12.57
C ARG A 142 -17.50 0.67 13.47
N ILE A 143 -16.76 -0.42 13.29
CA ILE A 143 -15.50 -0.67 14.02
C ILE A 143 -14.48 0.44 13.74
N SER A 144 -14.33 0.83 12.46
CA SER A 144 -13.42 1.90 12.07
C SER A 144 -13.80 3.26 12.67
N HIS A 145 -15.10 3.58 12.73
CA HIS A 145 -15.57 4.78 13.40
C HIS A 145 -15.27 4.76 14.90
N ASP A 146 -15.42 3.61 15.56
CA ASP A 146 -15.10 3.47 16.99
C ASP A 146 -13.60 3.59 17.27
N ILE A 147 -12.75 3.09 16.37
CA ILE A 147 -11.30 3.32 16.41
C ILE A 147 -10.98 4.81 16.22
N SER A 148 -11.60 5.45 15.23
CA SER A 148 -11.30 6.83 14.84
C SER A 148 -11.72 7.88 15.88
N LYS A 149 -12.65 7.55 16.78
CA LYS A 149 -13.06 8.41 17.91
C LYS A 149 -11.97 8.59 18.97
N GLN A 150 -10.90 7.81 18.91
CA GLN A 150 -9.82 7.85 19.91
C GLN A 150 -8.88 9.05 19.67
N SER A 151 -8.39 9.65 20.76
CA SER A 151 -7.49 10.80 20.73
C SER A 151 -6.02 10.37 20.63
N ASN A 152 -5.10 11.23 20.18
CA ASN A 152 -3.66 10.97 20.30
C ASN A 152 -3.22 11.46 21.70
N PRO A 153 -3.22 10.59 22.72
CA PRO A 153 -2.20 9.54 22.86
C PRO A 153 -2.73 8.09 22.94
N GLU A 154 -3.99 7.85 22.62
CA GLU A 154 -4.68 6.56 22.69
C GLU A 154 -4.56 5.73 21.40
N ASP A 155 -3.69 6.11 20.45
CA ASP A 155 -3.39 5.31 19.25
C ASP A 155 -2.55 4.08 19.63
N GLU A 156 -3.17 3.14 20.32
CA GLU A 156 -2.57 1.88 20.78
C GLU A 156 -3.21 0.68 20.06
N LEU A 157 -2.43 -0.35 19.74
CA LEU A 157 -2.90 -1.54 19.04
C LEU A 157 -4.07 -2.28 19.73
N LYS A 158 -4.25 -2.12 21.05
CA LYS A 158 -5.40 -2.71 21.78
C LYS A 158 -6.74 -2.26 21.22
N HIS A 159 -6.80 -1.07 20.62
CA HIS A 159 -8.02 -0.53 20.04
C HIS A 159 -8.36 -1.15 18.67
N PHE A 160 -7.34 -1.69 18.00
CA PHE A 160 -7.47 -2.39 16.73
C PHE A 160 -7.78 -3.89 16.93
N GLU A 161 -7.99 -4.35 18.17
CA GLU A 161 -8.09 -5.77 18.49
C GLU A 161 -9.23 -6.50 17.76
N LYS A 162 -10.34 -5.82 17.49
CA LYS A 162 -11.42 -6.38 16.66
C LYS A 162 -10.95 -6.69 15.23
N LEU A 163 -10.13 -5.81 14.65
CA LEU A 163 -9.53 -6.00 13.33
C LEU A 163 -8.41 -7.06 13.38
N ASN A 164 -7.60 -7.08 14.43
CA ASN A 164 -6.57 -8.10 14.66
C ASN A 164 -7.20 -9.50 14.71
N ALA A 165 -8.25 -9.68 15.51
CA ALA A 165 -8.98 -10.94 15.67
C ALA A 165 -9.63 -11.40 14.36
N LEU A 166 -10.26 -10.47 13.63
CA LEU A 166 -10.82 -10.77 12.32
C LEU A 166 -9.74 -11.19 11.32
N PHE A 167 -8.60 -10.50 11.30
CA PHE A 167 -7.47 -10.83 10.43
C PHE A 167 -6.90 -12.22 10.75
N ARG A 168 -6.70 -12.54 12.04
CA ARG A 168 -6.26 -13.87 12.49
C ARG A 168 -7.21 -14.98 12.07
N ARG A 169 -8.51 -14.70 11.98
CA ARG A 169 -9.53 -15.67 11.53
C ARG A 169 -9.80 -15.68 10.03
N GLY A 170 -9.46 -14.66 9.24
CA GLY A 170 -9.68 -14.67 7.78
C GLY A 170 -8.87 -15.76 7.08
N VAL A 171 -9.25 -16.22 5.89
CA VAL A 171 -8.51 -17.29 5.19
C VAL A 171 -7.49 -16.68 4.23
N ALA A 172 -6.24 -17.16 4.25
CA ALA A 172 -5.23 -16.68 3.30
C ALA A 172 -5.61 -17.05 1.85
N PRO A 173 -5.59 -16.09 0.91
CA PRO A 173 -5.65 -16.38 -0.52
C PRO A 173 -4.50 -17.29 -0.97
N LYS A 174 -4.66 -17.92 -2.11
CA LYS A 174 -3.68 -18.84 -2.70
C LYS A 174 -3.27 -18.42 -4.10
N VAL A 175 -2.15 -18.96 -4.56
CA VAL A 175 -1.79 -18.96 -5.98
C VAL A 175 -2.16 -20.31 -6.57
N SER A 176 -2.91 -20.30 -7.66
CA SER A 176 -3.29 -21.52 -8.39
C SER A 176 -3.01 -21.33 -9.87
N SER A 177 -2.05 -22.08 -10.41
CA SER A 177 -1.63 -21.98 -11.82
C SER A 177 -1.20 -20.56 -12.21
N GLY A 178 -0.49 -19.87 -11.30
CA GLY A 178 0.01 -18.51 -11.44
C GLY A 178 -1.06 -17.42 -11.27
N LEU A 179 -2.26 -17.78 -10.79
CA LEU A 179 -3.38 -16.86 -10.60
C LEU A 179 -3.67 -16.64 -9.12
N PHE A 180 -3.93 -15.39 -8.75
CA PHE A 180 -4.47 -15.03 -7.44
C PHE A 180 -5.87 -15.66 -7.27
N GLN A 181 -6.08 -16.37 -6.18
CA GLN A 181 -7.28 -17.15 -5.94
C GLN A 181 -7.76 -17.00 -4.49
N GLY A 182 -8.91 -16.36 -4.32
CA GLY A 182 -9.68 -16.37 -3.07
C GLY A 182 -10.38 -17.72 -2.82
N SER A 183 -10.84 -17.88 -1.59
CA SER A 183 -11.66 -18.96 -1.05
C SER A 183 -13.16 -18.77 -1.26
N GLY A 184 -13.61 -17.58 -1.69
CA GLY A 184 -14.99 -17.33 -2.11
C GLY A 184 -15.49 -18.25 -3.22
N GLU A 185 -16.80 -18.25 -3.50
CA GLU A 185 -17.45 -19.21 -4.42
C GLU A 185 -16.86 -19.14 -5.83
N ARG A 186 -16.58 -17.91 -6.29
CA ARG A 186 -15.84 -17.66 -7.53
C ARG A 186 -14.33 -17.58 -7.26
N GLY A 187 -13.96 -16.97 -6.14
CA GLY A 187 -12.58 -16.75 -5.69
C GLY A 187 -11.75 -15.82 -6.60
N TYR A 188 -12.40 -15.02 -7.45
CA TYR A 188 -11.78 -13.91 -8.17
C TYR A 188 -12.83 -12.86 -8.58
N ASN A 189 -12.41 -11.60 -8.77
CA ASN A 189 -13.32 -10.54 -9.22
C ASN A 189 -13.51 -10.61 -10.75
N CYS A 190 -12.41 -10.54 -11.49
CA CYS A 190 -12.38 -10.73 -12.94
C CYS A 190 -11.21 -11.61 -13.38
N ARG A 191 -11.25 -12.08 -14.63
CA ARG A 191 -10.15 -12.86 -15.21
C ARG A 191 -10.06 -12.57 -16.69
N LEU A 192 -9.05 -11.77 -17.06
CA LEU A 192 -8.92 -11.23 -18.41
C LEU A 192 -7.51 -11.47 -18.95
N ASP A 193 -7.45 -11.79 -20.23
CA ASP A 193 -6.19 -11.82 -20.98
C ASP A 193 -6.18 -10.63 -21.95
N SER A 194 -5.08 -9.89 -21.96
CA SER A 194 -4.85 -8.84 -22.94
C SER A 194 -4.51 -9.43 -24.31
N GLN A 195 -5.00 -8.77 -25.36
CA GLN A 195 -4.59 -9.07 -26.75
C GLN A 195 -3.42 -8.20 -27.21
N GLU A 196 -3.16 -7.11 -26.48
CA GLU A 196 -2.04 -6.22 -26.65
C GLU A 196 -0.73 -6.91 -26.22
N THR A 197 0.39 -6.40 -26.73
CA THR A 197 1.72 -6.92 -26.43
C THR A 197 2.56 -5.75 -25.93
N ASN A 198 3.13 -5.95 -24.74
CA ASN A 198 4.03 -5.01 -24.07
C ASN A 198 5.46 -5.53 -24.16
N ASP A 199 6.45 -4.66 -23.97
CA ASP A 199 7.85 -5.06 -23.86
C ASP A 199 8.25 -5.12 -22.38
N TRP A 200 8.89 -6.22 -21.97
CA TRP A 200 9.56 -6.31 -20.68
C TRP A 200 11.03 -6.68 -20.88
N ASP A 201 11.86 -5.64 -20.95
CA ASP A 201 13.32 -5.74 -21.11
C ASP A 201 13.69 -6.64 -22.30
N GLY A 202 13.14 -6.29 -23.48
CA GLY A 202 13.44 -6.92 -24.76
C GLY A 202 12.59 -8.14 -25.12
N GLU A 203 11.73 -8.61 -24.21
CA GLU A 203 10.80 -9.70 -24.47
C GLU A 203 9.36 -9.20 -24.63
N PRO A 204 8.66 -9.56 -25.72
CA PRO A 204 7.24 -9.29 -25.87
C PRO A 204 6.44 -10.13 -24.87
N VAL A 205 5.73 -9.45 -23.98
CA VAL A 205 4.87 -10.05 -22.96
C VAL A 205 3.41 -9.65 -23.18
N ARG A 206 2.50 -10.53 -22.78
CA ARG A 206 1.06 -10.23 -22.72
C ARG A 206 0.58 -10.42 -21.30
N THR A 207 -0.26 -9.51 -20.84
CA THR A 207 -0.93 -9.69 -19.56
C THR A 207 -1.91 -10.86 -19.66
N THR A 208 -1.77 -11.83 -18.76
CA THR A 208 -2.65 -13.00 -18.68
C THR A 208 -3.18 -13.14 -17.26
N GLY A 209 -4.43 -13.56 -17.16
CA GLY A 209 -5.08 -13.80 -15.89
C GLY A 209 -5.32 -12.55 -15.04
N PHE A 210 -5.41 -11.37 -15.66
CA PHE A 210 -5.64 -10.11 -14.98
C PHE A 210 -6.89 -10.16 -14.12
N ASP A 211 -6.70 -9.92 -12.83
CA ASP A 211 -7.74 -9.78 -11.82
C ASP A 211 -7.47 -8.48 -11.05
N TYR A 212 -8.50 -7.70 -10.73
CA TYR A 212 -8.32 -6.46 -9.98
C TYR A 212 -9.38 -6.29 -8.90
N TYR A 213 -9.01 -5.59 -7.85
CA TYR A 213 -9.85 -5.26 -6.71
C TYR A 213 -9.75 -3.78 -6.40
N HIS A 214 -10.88 -3.21 -6.02
CA HIS A 214 -10.95 -1.84 -5.53
C HIS A 214 -10.30 -1.76 -4.15
N GLY A 215 -9.69 -0.62 -3.83
CA GLY A 215 -9.02 -0.40 -2.55
C GLY A 215 -9.86 0.50 -1.65
N ALA A 216 -9.83 0.24 -0.34
CA ALA A 216 -10.30 1.18 0.68
C ALA A 216 -9.33 1.24 1.85
N THR A 217 -9.11 2.43 2.40
CA THR A 217 -8.44 2.56 3.70
C THR A 217 -9.46 2.33 4.79
N LEU A 218 -9.13 1.50 5.79
CA LEU A 218 -10.02 1.24 6.92
C LEU A 218 -9.62 2.11 8.12
N ASN A 219 -8.39 1.97 8.61
CA ASN A 219 -7.81 2.79 9.68
C ASN A 219 -6.29 2.83 9.51
N LEU A 220 -5.66 3.95 9.87
CA LEU A 220 -4.21 4.06 9.95
C LEU A 220 -3.77 4.04 11.42
N HIS A 221 -2.58 3.47 11.68
CA HIS A 221 -1.93 3.41 12.98
C HIS A 221 -0.50 3.96 12.86
N CYS A 222 -0.02 4.66 13.88
CA CYS A 222 1.33 5.20 13.92
C CYS A 222 2.34 4.19 14.50
N GLY A 223 2.72 3.16 13.74
CA GLY A 223 3.63 2.09 14.21
C GLY A 223 5.01 2.56 14.71
N PHE A 224 5.45 3.77 14.34
CA PHE A 224 6.67 4.38 14.87
C PHE A 224 6.56 4.79 16.34
N ALA A 225 5.37 5.13 16.83
CA ALA A 225 5.18 5.49 18.24
C ALA A 225 5.62 4.36 19.18
N GLU A 226 5.33 3.10 18.82
CA GLU A 226 5.69 1.93 19.62
C GLU A 226 7.21 1.65 19.64
N THR A 227 7.93 2.10 18.61
CA THR A 227 9.39 1.89 18.50
C THR A 227 10.18 3.05 19.14
N PHE A 228 9.65 4.27 19.07
CA PHE A 228 10.38 5.49 19.46
C PHE A 228 9.84 6.18 20.74
N ALA A 229 8.68 5.78 21.27
CA ALA A 229 8.25 6.20 22.60
C ALA A 229 8.59 5.09 23.61
N PRO A 230 9.65 5.25 24.43
CA PRO A 230 9.92 4.30 25.51
C PRO A 230 8.77 4.33 26.53
N ASP A 231 8.66 3.22 27.26
CA ASP A 231 7.61 2.94 28.24
C ASP A 231 7.39 4.13 29.19
N ARG A 232 6.19 4.72 29.16
CA ARG A 232 5.82 5.85 30.03
C ARG A 232 5.79 5.48 31.52
N THR A 233 6.00 4.22 31.87
CA THR A 233 6.02 3.74 33.25
C THR A 233 7.41 3.71 33.89
N GLU A 234 8.50 3.91 33.14
CA GLU A 234 9.85 4.03 33.72
C GLU A 234 10.10 5.45 34.27
N LYS A 235 10.20 5.57 35.59
CA LYS A 235 10.63 6.82 36.25
C LYS A 235 12.13 7.03 36.01
N HIS A 236 12.49 8.02 35.21
CA HIS A 236 13.87 8.49 35.12
C HIS A 236 14.31 9.25 36.38
N ASP A 237 15.53 8.99 36.81
CA ASP A 237 16.19 9.58 37.98
C ASP A 237 16.69 11.01 37.67
N ASP A 238 16.26 11.97 38.48
CA ASP A 238 16.36 13.43 38.28
C ASP A 238 17.74 14.03 38.61
N SER A 239 18.83 13.28 38.43
CA SER A 239 20.18 13.78 38.72
C SER A 239 21.16 13.59 37.55
N GLY A 240 21.09 14.50 36.58
CA GLY A 240 22.06 14.59 35.49
C GLY A 240 21.97 15.92 34.75
N LEU A 241 22.66 16.94 35.26
CA LEU A 241 22.80 18.27 34.66
C LEU A 241 23.47 18.20 33.27
N PHE A 242 22.75 18.64 32.23
CA PHE A 242 23.15 19.27 30.94
C PHE A 242 24.54 18.95 30.32
N PRO A 243 24.61 18.59 29.01
CA PRO A 243 24.16 19.46 27.93
C PRO A 243 23.33 18.71 26.88
N SER A 244 22.03 18.52 27.16
CA SER A 244 21.09 17.82 26.28
C SER A 244 20.07 18.75 25.63
N SER A 245 19.98 20.02 26.04
CA SER A 245 18.97 20.97 25.52
C SER A 245 19.34 21.66 24.20
N LEU A 246 20.57 21.46 23.71
CA LEU A 246 21.03 22.01 22.43
C LEU A 246 21.27 20.91 21.38
N ALA A 247 21.28 19.64 21.80
CA ALA A 247 21.13 18.49 20.91
C ALA A 247 19.65 18.29 20.53
N SER A 248 18.69 18.67 21.38
CA SER A 248 17.25 18.53 21.15
C SER A 248 16.65 19.40 20.03
N PHE A 249 17.43 20.31 19.43
CA PHE A 249 16.96 21.17 18.33
C PHE A 249 17.47 20.76 16.93
N LEU A 250 18.41 19.81 16.84
CA LEU A 250 18.98 19.34 15.57
C LEU A 250 19.07 17.82 15.47
N ASP A 251 18.42 17.09 16.37
CA ASP A 251 18.45 15.63 16.38
C ASP A 251 17.23 15.07 15.62
N VAL A 252 17.50 14.14 14.71
CA VAL A 252 16.53 13.38 13.90
C VAL A 252 15.79 12.34 14.79
N SER A 253 15.81 12.55 16.10
CA SER A 253 15.28 11.68 17.15
C SER A 253 13.98 12.21 17.76
N ALA A 254 13.42 13.33 17.28
CA ALA A 254 12.10 13.78 17.71
C ALA A 254 11.01 12.91 17.05
N PRO A 255 10.31 12.03 17.80
CA PRO A 255 9.28 11.15 17.25
C PRO A 255 8.17 11.96 16.55
N ASN A 256 7.97 13.21 16.97
CA ASN A 256 6.98 14.11 16.40
C ASN A 256 7.22 14.46 14.92
N LEU A 257 8.46 14.65 14.43
CA LEU A 257 8.65 15.06 13.04
C LEU A 257 8.49 13.88 12.08
N LEU A 258 8.97 12.69 12.43
CA LEU A 258 8.76 11.48 11.63
C LEU A 258 7.30 11.01 11.71
N ASN A 259 6.66 11.10 12.88
CA ASN A 259 5.23 10.83 13.03
C ASN A 259 4.39 11.83 12.25
N MET A 260 4.70 13.13 12.31
CA MET A 260 4.01 14.16 11.50
C MET A 260 4.27 13.94 10.01
N THR A 261 5.51 13.63 9.62
CA THR A 261 5.86 13.34 8.23
C THR A 261 5.15 12.08 7.74
N TRP A 262 5.01 11.04 8.57
CA TRP A 262 4.27 9.83 8.22
C TRP A 262 2.76 10.06 8.19
N HIS A 263 2.21 10.78 9.17
CA HIS A 263 0.79 11.17 9.17
C HIS A 263 0.48 12.11 8.01
N SER A 264 1.40 12.97 7.59
CA SER A 264 1.20 13.88 6.46
C SER A 264 1.46 13.19 5.12
N ILE A 265 2.56 12.43 4.95
CA ILE A 265 2.94 11.77 3.70
C ILE A 265 2.15 10.48 3.48
N GLY A 266 1.96 9.68 4.52
CA GLY A 266 1.18 8.44 4.43
C GLY A 266 -0.23 8.72 3.92
N LYS A 267 -0.88 9.80 4.40
CA LYS A 267 -2.21 10.20 3.93
C LYS A 267 -2.29 10.60 2.45
N PHE A 268 -1.17 10.91 1.78
CA PHE A 268 -1.14 11.19 0.33
C PHE A 268 -0.64 10.00 -0.50
N ILE A 269 0.13 9.08 0.09
CA ILE A 269 0.62 7.87 -0.57
C ILE A 269 -0.40 6.73 -0.47
N PHE A 270 -1.22 6.67 0.59
CA PHE A 270 -2.07 5.51 0.91
C PHE A 270 -3.49 5.45 0.31
N PRO A 271 -4.22 6.55 -0.02
CA PRO A 271 -5.66 6.42 -0.31
C PRO A 271 -6.01 6.05 -1.76
N TRP A 272 -5.24 5.16 -2.42
CA TRP A 272 -5.45 4.89 -3.86
C TRP A 272 -5.37 3.43 -4.29
N ALA A 273 -4.79 2.54 -3.50
CA ALA A 273 -4.30 1.29 -4.05
C ALA A 273 -5.35 0.18 -4.00
N GLY A 274 -6.35 0.26 -4.89
CA GLY A 274 -6.84 -0.99 -5.46
C GLY A 274 -5.64 -1.77 -6.02
N LYS A 275 -5.77 -3.08 -6.11
CA LYS A 275 -4.65 -3.94 -6.52
C LYS A 275 -5.08 -4.77 -7.71
N SER A 276 -4.16 -4.97 -8.61
CA SER A 276 -4.31 -5.90 -9.73
C SER A 276 -3.27 -6.99 -9.63
N PHE A 277 -3.65 -8.18 -10.05
CA PHE A 277 -2.87 -9.41 -10.02
C PHE A 277 -2.85 -10.00 -11.42
N GLU A 278 -1.66 -10.37 -11.86
CA GLU A 278 -1.39 -10.91 -13.20
C GLU A 278 -0.49 -12.14 -13.05
N LYS A 279 -0.52 -13.05 -14.03
CA LYS A 279 0.49 -14.13 -14.07
C LYS A 279 1.87 -13.53 -14.25
N ILE A 280 2.82 -14.02 -13.45
CA ILE A 280 4.25 -13.74 -13.63
C ILE A 280 4.90 -14.91 -14.39
N SER A 281 5.85 -14.62 -15.29
CA SER A 281 6.67 -15.66 -15.93
C SER A 281 7.88 -16.03 -15.07
N GLY A 282 8.43 -17.24 -15.25
CA GLY A 282 9.68 -17.62 -14.60
C GLY A 282 10.83 -16.64 -14.92
N ARG A 283 10.89 -16.15 -16.16
CA ARG A 283 11.84 -15.08 -16.57
C ARG A 283 11.72 -13.82 -15.72
N LYS A 284 10.51 -13.26 -15.60
CA LYS A 284 10.30 -12.02 -14.84
C LYS A 284 10.51 -12.25 -13.35
N LEU A 285 10.04 -13.37 -12.81
CA LEU A 285 10.17 -13.71 -11.40
C LEU A 285 11.64 -13.87 -10.99
N SER A 286 12.42 -14.64 -11.76
CA SER A 286 13.84 -14.86 -11.48
C SER A 286 14.64 -13.55 -11.41
N MET A 287 14.35 -12.59 -12.29
CA MET A 287 14.96 -11.26 -12.25
C MET A 287 14.53 -10.45 -11.03
N LEU A 288 13.23 -10.44 -10.69
CA LEU A 288 12.71 -9.61 -9.61
C LEU A 288 13.13 -10.10 -8.21
N LEU A 289 13.38 -11.40 -8.07
CA LEU A 289 13.87 -12.04 -6.83
C LEU A 289 15.40 -12.20 -6.78
N ASP A 290 16.13 -11.77 -7.82
CA ASP A 290 17.59 -11.89 -7.84
C ASP A 290 18.23 -10.87 -6.88
N GLU A 291 19.04 -11.38 -5.95
CA GLU A 291 19.77 -10.61 -4.94
C GLU A 291 21.29 -10.75 -5.12
N SER A 292 21.77 -11.31 -6.24
CA SER A 292 23.19 -11.57 -6.48
C SER A 292 24.07 -10.31 -6.47
N ASP A 293 25.36 -10.48 -6.22
CA ASP A 293 26.29 -9.34 -6.14
C ASP A 293 26.62 -8.74 -7.53
N ASP A 294 26.33 -9.48 -8.61
CA ASP A 294 26.62 -9.11 -10.00
C ASP A 294 25.39 -8.64 -10.80
N LEU A 295 24.32 -8.19 -10.12
CA LEU A 295 23.06 -7.72 -10.73
C LEU A 295 23.26 -6.72 -11.88
N ALA A 296 24.20 -5.77 -11.73
CA ALA A 296 24.49 -4.78 -12.78
C ALA A 296 25.05 -5.40 -14.07
N SER A 297 25.75 -6.53 -13.97
CA SER A 297 26.24 -7.29 -15.12
C SER A 297 25.15 -8.20 -15.69
N ARG A 298 24.28 -8.77 -14.84
CA ARG A 298 23.20 -9.67 -15.23
C ARG A 298 22.05 -8.94 -15.94
N TYR A 299 21.65 -7.78 -15.41
CA TYR A 299 20.48 -7.01 -15.84
C TYR A 299 20.83 -5.52 -16.03
N PRO A 300 21.76 -5.18 -16.95
CA PRO A 300 22.31 -3.83 -17.07
C PRO A 300 21.26 -2.77 -17.38
N GLU A 301 20.22 -3.10 -18.14
CA GLU A 301 19.14 -2.17 -18.48
C GLU A 301 18.24 -1.89 -17.28
N ARG A 302 17.82 -2.94 -16.56
CA ARG A 302 16.98 -2.81 -15.36
C ARG A 302 17.69 -2.05 -14.24
N VAL A 303 18.97 -2.35 -13.99
CA VAL A 303 19.78 -1.61 -13.00
C VAL A 303 19.95 -0.15 -13.40
N ARG A 304 20.18 0.16 -14.68
CA ARG A 304 20.23 1.55 -15.16
C ARG A 304 18.90 2.28 -14.96
N LYS A 305 17.77 1.60 -15.17
CA LYS A 305 16.44 2.16 -14.85
C LYS A 305 16.35 2.46 -13.35
N LEU A 306 16.67 1.51 -12.46
CA LEU A 306 16.67 1.75 -11.00
C LEU A 306 17.52 2.95 -10.59
N GLU A 307 18.70 3.12 -11.20
CA GLU A 307 19.59 4.26 -10.95
C GLU A 307 18.99 5.61 -11.42
N SER A 308 18.33 5.61 -12.59
CA SER A 308 17.83 6.84 -13.22
C SER A 308 16.53 7.39 -12.61
N PHE A 309 15.73 6.54 -11.95
CA PHE A 309 14.45 6.93 -11.36
C PHE A 309 14.64 7.28 -9.89
N LEU A 310 14.38 8.54 -9.52
CA LEU A 310 14.61 9.05 -8.16
C LEU A 310 13.88 8.23 -7.08
N ALA A 311 12.67 7.77 -7.38
CA ALA A 311 11.90 6.93 -6.46
C ALA A 311 12.61 5.60 -6.18
N SER A 312 13.24 4.99 -7.18
CA SER A 312 13.88 3.68 -7.06
C SER A 312 15.23 3.72 -6.32
N ARG A 313 15.66 4.89 -5.80
CA ARG A 313 16.94 5.01 -5.10
C ARG A 313 17.12 4.01 -3.95
N PRO A 314 16.13 3.73 -3.08
CA PRO A 314 16.28 2.73 -2.02
C PRO A 314 16.63 1.35 -2.56
N HIS A 315 15.97 0.94 -3.65
CA HIS A 315 16.25 -0.33 -4.31
C HIS A 315 17.61 -0.34 -5.03
N TYR A 316 17.99 0.74 -5.69
CA TYR A 316 19.32 0.85 -6.28
C TYR A 316 20.43 0.80 -5.22
N MET A 317 20.19 1.36 -4.02
CA MET A 317 21.13 1.20 -2.91
C MET A 317 21.29 -0.25 -2.45
N LEU A 318 20.25 -1.09 -2.57
CA LEU A 318 20.39 -2.54 -2.32
C LEU A 318 21.30 -3.19 -3.37
N VAL A 319 21.17 -2.81 -4.65
CA VAL A 319 22.09 -3.27 -5.71
C VAL A 319 23.53 -2.89 -5.40
N GLU A 320 23.78 -1.65 -4.94
CA GLU A 320 25.13 -1.22 -4.53
C GLU A 320 25.66 -2.03 -3.34
N LYS A 321 24.82 -2.32 -2.35
CA LYS A 321 25.20 -3.10 -1.16
C LYS A 321 25.51 -4.56 -1.49
N ASN A 322 24.72 -5.19 -2.36
CA ASN A 322 24.97 -6.57 -2.78
C ASN A 322 26.32 -6.64 -3.53
N ARG A 323 26.55 -5.72 -4.49
CA ARG A 323 27.86 -5.61 -5.19
C ARG A 323 29.04 -5.49 -4.23
N ASP A 324 28.86 -4.77 -3.13
CA ASP A 324 29.91 -4.54 -2.14
C ASP A 324 30.01 -5.69 -1.10
N HIS A 325 29.36 -6.83 -1.35
CA HIS A 325 29.32 -8.03 -0.48
C HIS A 325 28.87 -7.72 0.94
N TYR A 326 27.84 -6.88 1.08
CA TYR A 326 27.30 -6.50 2.39
C TYR A 326 26.75 -7.70 3.19
N TRP A 327 26.32 -8.75 2.50
CA TRP A 327 25.71 -9.94 3.11
C TRP A 327 26.68 -11.11 3.16
N ASP A 328 26.79 -11.74 4.34
CA ASP A 328 27.60 -12.95 4.53
C ASP A 328 26.85 -14.25 4.16
N THR A 329 25.55 -14.15 3.87
CA THR A 329 24.68 -15.29 3.59
C THR A 329 23.94 -15.06 2.29
N GLU A 330 23.89 -16.08 1.44
CA GLU A 330 23.18 -16.06 0.17
C GLU A 330 21.65 -15.96 0.38
N GLY A 331 20.95 -15.30 -0.56
CA GLY A 331 19.49 -15.21 -0.56
C GLY A 331 18.81 -16.56 -0.78
N VAL A 332 17.51 -16.63 -0.46
CA VAL A 332 16.74 -17.90 -0.46
C VAL A 332 16.72 -18.60 -1.82
N TYR A 333 16.84 -17.85 -2.93
CA TYR A 333 16.85 -18.40 -4.29
C TYR A 333 18.23 -18.43 -4.95
N ALA A 334 19.30 -18.13 -4.21
CA ALA A 334 20.64 -18.00 -4.79
C ALA A 334 21.12 -19.28 -5.48
N GLU A 335 20.74 -20.46 -4.98
CA GLU A 335 21.08 -21.75 -5.60
C GLU A 335 20.63 -21.81 -7.07
N HIS A 336 19.43 -21.31 -7.37
CA HIS A 336 18.81 -21.30 -8.71
C HIS A 336 19.22 -20.12 -9.59
N LEU A 337 20.18 -19.32 -9.12
CA LEU A 337 20.72 -18.15 -9.82
C LEU A 337 22.22 -18.29 -10.10
N LYS A 338 22.89 -19.32 -9.56
CA LYS A 338 24.34 -19.55 -9.74
C LYS A 338 24.73 -19.84 -11.18
N SER A 339 23.86 -20.49 -11.95
CA SER A 339 24.12 -20.84 -13.36
C SER A 339 24.16 -19.62 -14.29
N GLY A 340 23.44 -18.55 -13.94
CA GLY A 340 23.41 -17.30 -14.67
C GLY A 340 22.04 -16.64 -14.61
N SER A 341 21.85 -15.57 -15.39
CA SER A 341 20.53 -14.97 -15.57
C SER A 341 19.72 -15.76 -16.59
N TRP A 342 18.39 -15.59 -16.57
CA TRP A 342 17.48 -16.29 -17.48
C TRP A 342 17.93 -16.24 -18.96
N ASP A 343 18.28 -15.04 -19.41
CA ASP A 343 18.69 -14.78 -20.79
C ASP A 343 20.15 -15.16 -21.07
N LYS A 344 20.94 -15.42 -20.03
CA LYS A 344 22.39 -15.65 -20.14
C LYS A 344 22.90 -16.62 -19.08
N GLY A 345 23.02 -17.89 -19.47
CA GLY A 345 23.72 -18.91 -18.72
C GLY A 345 22.86 -19.77 -17.80
N MET A 346 21.64 -19.34 -17.45
CA MET A 346 20.73 -20.15 -16.62
C MET A 346 20.44 -21.50 -17.27
N SER A 347 20.58 -22.57 -16.46
CA SER A 347 20.32 -23.95 -16.87
C SER A 347 18.85 -24.19 -17.20
N ASP A 348 18.55 -25.25 -17.96
CA ASP A 348 17.16 -25.62 -18.25
C ASP A 348 16.45 -26.11 -16.98
N GLU A 349 17.18 -26.74 -16.06
CA GLU A 349 16.69 -27.16 -14.75
C GLU A 349 16.25 -25.95 -13.89
N ASP A 350 17.09 -24.90 -13.82
CA ASP A 350 16.76 -23.68 -13.08
C ASP A 350 15.61 -22.91 -13.73
N LYS A 351 15.54 -22.88 -15.08
CA LYS A 351 14.38 -22.29 -15.77
C LYS A 351 13.09 -23.04 -15.45
N ALA A 352 13.13 -24.37 -15.42
CA ALA A 352 11.98 -25.18 -15.04
C ALA A 352 11.57 -24.93 -13.58
N PHE A 353 12.54 -24.78 -12.67
CA PHE A 353 12.27 -24.34 -11.29
C PHE A 353 11.53 -23.00 -11.27
N TRP A 354 12.03 -21.99 -11.97
CA TRP A 354 11.42 -20.66 -11.96
C TRP A 354 10.02 -20.61 -12.58
N GLU A 355 9.75 -21.40 -13.63
CA GLU A 355 8.38 -21.53 -14.17
C GLU A 355 7.45 -22.22 -13.18
N GLN A 356 7.93 -23.26 -12.49
CA GLN A 356 7.14 -23.93 -11.45
C GLN A 356 6.86 -22.99 -10.27
N GLU A 357 7.88 -22.26 -9.81
CA GLU A 357 7.78 -21.30 -8.71
C GLU A 357 6.77 -20.20 -9.05
N ALA A 358 6.85 -19.64 -10.26
CA ALA A 358 5.89 -18.67 -10.78
C ALA A 358 4.46 -19.22 -10.87
N ALA A 359 4.30 -20.47 -11.33
CA ALA A 359 2.99 -21.10 -11.44
C ALA A 359 2.36 -21.49 -10.10
N THR A 360 3.16 -21.68 -9.06
CA THR A 360 2.69 -22.26 -7.79
C THR A 360 2.57 -21.25 -6.67
N HIS A 361 3.45 -20.25 -6.62
CA HIS A 361 3.62 -19.42 -5.41
C HIS A 361 3.60 -17.91 -5.65
N TRP A 362 3.62 -17.45 -6.90
CA TRP A 362 3.81 -16.02 -7.18
C TRP A 362 2.82 -15.44 -8.19
N VAL A 363 2.51 -14.17 -8.01
CA VAL A 363 1.77 -13.33 -8.97
C VAL A 363 2.45 -11.97 -9.11
N ASP A 364 2.33 -11.37 -10.29
CA ASP A 364 2.78 -10.01 -10.57
C ASP A 364 1.68 -9.03 -10.13
N GLY A 365 1.99 -8.21 -9.14
CA GLY A 365 1.05 -7.29 -8.52
C GLY A 365 1.32 -5.85 -8.94
N ASN A 366 0.26 -5.08 -9.17
CA ASN A 366 0.35 -3.64 -9.42
C ASN A 366 -0.68 -2.89 -8.60
N ASN A 367 -0.30 -1.74 -8.04
CA ASN A 367 -1.27 -0.80 -7.50
C ASN A 367 -1.99 -0.12 -8.67
N ILE A 368 -3.32 -0.05 -8.59
CA ILE A 368 -4.16 0.66 -9.57
C ILE A 368 -4.44 2.07 -9.07
N GLN A 369 -4.60 3.01 -9.98
CA GLN A 369 -4.80 4.43 -9.66
C GLN A 369 -5.91 4.98 -10.56
N ASP A 370 -6.87 5.70 -9.97
CA ASP A 370 -7.99 6.27 -10.72
C ASP A 370 -7.61 7.52 -11.54
N LYS A 371 -8.59 8.06 -12.27
CA LYS A 371 -8.42 9.20 -13.19
C LYS A 371 -7.74 10.44 -12.60
N ARG A 372 -7.78 10.66 -11.29
CA ARG A 372 -7.17 11.83 -10.65
C ARG A 372 -5.64 11.82 -10.81
N ILE A 373 -5.01 10.65 -10.92
CA ILE A 373 -3.55 10.54 -11.15
C ILE A 373 -3.13 11.08 -12.52
N VAL A 374 -4.05 11.12 -13.49
CA VAL A 374 -3.74 11.48 -14.89
C VAL A 374 -3.22 12.91 -15.00
N ALA A 375 -3.66 13.83 -14.14
CA ALA A 375 -3.14 15.20 -14.10
C ALA A 375 -1.64 15.26 -13.73
N THR A 376 -1.12 14.21 -13.07
CA THR A 376 0.27 14.07 -12.65
C THR A 376 1.08 13.10 -13.50
N ASP A 377 0.52 12.62 -14.62
CA ASP A 377 1.18 11.67 -15.55
C ASP A 377 2.66 12.03 -15.85
N PRO A 378 3.00 13.28 -16.23
CA PRO A 378 4.39 13.63 -16.56
C PRO A 378 5.34 13.43 -15.37
N LEU A 379 4.89 13.76 -14.16
CA LEU A 379 5.67 13.58 -12.95
C LEU A 379 5.79 12.10 -12.60
N MET A 380 4.69 11.36 -12.64
CA MET A 380 4.66 9.94 -12.29
C MET A 380 5.56 9.11 -13.21
N ARG A 381 5.61 9.43 -14.52
CA ARG A 381 6.53 8.80 -15.48
C ARG A 381 8.01 9.09 -15.23
N ILE A 382 8.34 10.12 -14.45
CA ILE A 382 9.71 10.45 -14.05
C ILE A 382 10.05 9.80 -12.71
N VAL A 383 9.06 9.73 -11.81
CA VAL A 383 9.23 9.28 -10.44
C VAL A 383 9.15 7.77 -10.37
N ASP A 384 8.09 7.14 -10.87
CA ASP A 384 7.86 5.70 -10.77
C ASP A 384 8.22 4.98 -12.07
N MET A 385 9.26 4.16 -12.02
CA MET A 385 9.73 3.38 -13.15
C MET A 385 8.75 2.31 -13.63
N ASN A 386 7.78 1.95 -12.79
CA ASN A 386 6.76 0.96 -13.09
C ASN A 386 5.42 1.61 -13.50
N TYR A 387 5.36 2.94 -13.54
CA TYR A 387 4.15 3.67 -13.92
C TYR A 387 3.81 3.47 -15.40
N ARG A 388 2.63 2.92 -15.66
CA ARG A 388 2.18 2.62 -17.02
C ARG A 388 0.69 2.92 -17.22
N VAL A 389 0.34 3.10 -18.49
CA VAL A 389 -1.04 3.01 -18.94
C VAL A 389 -1.32 1.52 -19.19
N PRO A 390 -2.32 0.92 -18.54
CA PRO A 390 -2.71 -0.47 -18.77
C PRO A 390 -3.22 -0.68 -20.19
N ASP A 391 -3.27 -1.94 -20.62
CA ASP A 391 -3.78 -2.31 -21.94
C ASP A 391 -5.22 -1.83 -22.13
N ALA A 392 -5.57 -1.46 -23.37
CA ALA A 392 -6.88 -0.87 -23.67
C ALA A 392 -8.03 -1.83 -23.34
N SER A 393 -7.83 -3.14 -23.55
CA SER A 393 -8.80 -4.16 -23.14
C SER A 393 -9.05 -4.19 -21.63
N LEU A 394 -8.01 -3.96 -20.81
CA LEU A 394 -8.11 -3.95 -19.34
C LEU A 394 -8.81 -2.67 -18.85
N LEU A 395 -8.46 -1.52 -19.45
CA LEU A 395 -9.14 -0.26 -19.16
C LEU A 395 -10.62 -0.29 -19.57
N ALA A 396 -10.95 -0.95 -20.69
CA ALA A 396 -12.33 -1.13 -21.12
C ALA A 396 -13.13 -1.94 -20.10
N ALA A 397 -12.55 -3.02 -19.55
CA ALA A 397 -13.19 -3.81 -18.49
C ALA A 397 -13.36 -3.01 -17.20
N ALA A 398 -12.32 -2.29 -16.76
CA ALA A 398 -12.38 -1.42 -15.59
C ALA A 398 -13.44 -0.33 -15.71
N ALA A 399 -13.65 0.21 -16.93
CA ALA A 399 -14.67 1.21 -17.22
C ALA A 399 -16.11 0.70 -17.09
N GLU A 400 -16.32 -0.63 -17.08
CA GLU A 400 -17.63 -1.23 -16.82
C GLU A 400 -17.91 -1.41 -15.32
N GLY A 401 -16.88 -1.33 -14.48
CA GLY A 401 -16.97 -1.50 -13.04
C GLY A 401 -17.38 -0.23 -12.28
N PRO A 402 -17.66 -0.34 -10.97
CA PRO A 402 -18.15 0.76 -10.13
C PRO A 402 -17.14 1.88 -9.89
N SER A 403 -15.84 1.59 -9.97
CA SER A 403 -14.77 2.57 -9.80
C SER A 403 -13.61 2.28 -10.76
N PRO A 404 -13.63 2.89 -11.96
CA PRO A 404 -12.60 2.61 -12.96
C PRO A 404 -11.22 3.14 -12.56
N PHE A 405 -10.19 2.32 -12.75
CA PHE A 405 -8.80 2.78 -12.70
C PHE A 405 -8.33 3.29 -14.06
N ALA A 406 -7.31 4.16 -14.05
CA ALA A 406 -6.71 4.76 -15.24
C ALA A 406 -5.25 4.37 -15.44
N ARG A 407 -4.53 4.04 -14.35
CA ARG A 407 -3.09 3.75 -14.38
C ARG A 407 -2.75 2.56 -13.48
N GLN A 408 -1.62 1.94 -13.78
CA GLN A 408 -0.92 1.03 -12.88
C GLN A 408 0.44 1.63 -12.53
N GLY A 409 0.89 1.39 -11.30
CA GLY A 409 2.22 1.76 -10.85
C GLY A 409 2.57 0.96 -9.59
N TYR A 410 3.76 1.20 -9.04
CA TYR A 410 4.22 0.54 -7.82
C TYR A 410 4.00 -0.99 -7.83
N ILE A 411 4.85 -1.71 -8.57
CA ILE A 411 4.73 -3.17 -8.63
C ILE A 411 5.06 -3.80 -7.28
N PHE A 412 4.50 -4.98 -7.04
CA PHE A 412 4.83 -5.87 -5.94
C PHE A 412 4.78 -7.31 -6.38
N LEU A 413 5.43 -8.18 -5.63
CA LEU A 413 5.31 -9.61 -5.81
C LEU A 413 4.35 -10.17 -4.76
N GLY A 414 3.23 -10.73 -5.22
CA GLY A 414 2.28 -11.42 -4.35
C GLY A 414 2.67 -12.88 -4.18
N THR A 415 2.64 -13.41 -2.95
CA THR A 415 2.97 -14.82 -2.68
C THR A 415 2.10 -15.42 -1.58
N ASP A 416 1.76 -16.69 -1.73
CA ASP A 416 0.94 -17.45 -0.80
C ASP A 416 1.77 -18.32 0.17
N ASP A 417 1.07 -19.05 1.05
CA ASP A 417 1.60 -19.95 2.07
C ASP A 417 2.69 -19.33 2.99
N ARG A 418 2.63 -18.03 3.20
CA ARG A 418 3.54 -17.33 4.11
C ARG A 418 3.00 -17.33 5.52
N LYS A 419 3.89 -17.31 6.50
CA LYS A 419 3.51 -17.08 7.90
C LYS A 419 3.56 -15.58 8.19
N SER A 420 2.60 -15.11 8.98
CA SER A 420 2.53 -13.70 9.33
C SER A 420 3.80 -13.27 10.06
N ILE A 421 4.42 -12.19 9.60
CA ILE A 421 5.61 -11.59 10.20
C ILE A 421 5.29 -10.85 11.50
N LEU A 422 4.03 -10.47 11.72
CA LEU A 422 3.62 -9.82 12.96
C LEU A 422 3.35 -10.85 14.05
N ALA A 423 4.11 -10.77 15.15
CA ALA A 423 3.98 -11.68 16.28
C ALA A 423 2.55 -11.70 16.88
N MET A 424 1.84 -10.56 16.88
CA MET A 424 0.45 -10.42 17.36
C MET A 424 -0.57 -11.27 16.60
N ASN A 425 -0.24 -11.73 15.40
CA ASN A 425 -1.11 -12.62 14.62
C ASN A 425 -0.89 -14.10 14.95
N ASN A 426 0.16 -14.43 15.69
CA ASN A 426 0.66 -15.79 15.86
C ASN A 426 0.38 -16.32 17.28
N GLY A 427 0.00 -17.59 17.38
CA GLY A 427 -0.05 -18.32 18.64
C GLY A 427 1.29 -18.97 18.99
N ALA A 428 1.34 -19.54 20.20
CA ALA A 428 2.49 -20.32 20.67
C ALA A 428 2.70 -21.59 19.82
N GLU A 429 1.62 -22.27 19.44
CA GLU A 429 1.66 -23.55 18.73
C GLU A 429 1.27 -23.45 17.25
N LYS A 430 0.57 -22.38 16.85
CA LYS A 430 0.05 -22.18 15.49
C LYS A 430 0.47 -20.80 14.98
N LYS A 431 1.02 -20.74 13.77
CA LYS A 431 1.33 -19.48 13.08
C LYS A 431 0.23 -19.15 12.09
N LYS A 432 -0.08 -17.86 11.94
CA LYS A 432 -1.07 -17.38 10.98
C LYS A 432 -0.52 -17.54 9.57
N THR A 433 -1.24 -18.23 8.69
CA THR A 433 -0.92 -18.20 7.26
C THR A 433 -1.55 -16.96 6.62
N VAL A 434 -0.83 -16.29 5.73
CA VAL A 434 -1.24 -15.06 5.04
C VAL A 434 -0.78 -15.09 3.59
N PHE A 435 -1.40 -14.25 2.76
CA PHE A 435 -0.84 -13.88 1.46
C PHE A 435 0.00 -12.60 1.64
N GLN A 436 1.23 -12.56 1.14
CA GLN A 436 2.14 -11.43 1.33
C GLN A 436 2.35 -10.64 0.04
N PHE A 437 2.43 -9.31 0.16
CA PHE A 437 2.92 -8.44 -0.91
C PHE A 437 4.34 -7.97 -0.58
N HIS A 438 5.31 -8.36 -1.41
CA HIS A 438 6.70 -7.97 -1.28
C HIS A 438 7.01 -6.78 -2.18
N TYR A 439 7.45 -5.68 -1.57
CA TYR A 439 7.89 -4.46 -2.25
C TYR A 439 9.41 -4.23 -2.18
N ARG A 440 10.14 -5.09 -1.46
CA ARG A 440 11.49 -4.79 -0.96
C ARG A 440 12.65 -5.37 -1.78
N PHE A 441 12.40 -6.35 -2.65
CA PHE A 441 13.46 -6.94 -3.47
C PHE A 441 14.11 -5.91 -4.39
N PRO A 442 15.44 -5.97 -4.59
CA PRO A 442 16.21 -4.91 -5.24
C PRO A 442 15.74 -4.58 -6.65
N MET A 443 15.20 -5.55 -7.39
CA MET A 443 14.85 -5.37 -8.80
C MET A 443 13.40 -4.90 -9.03
N ILE A 444 12.58 -4.80 -7.98
CA ILE A 444 11.18 -4.32 -8.02
C ILE A 444 11.14 -2.82 -8.35
N GLY A 445 11.89 -2.01 -7.59
CA GLY A 445 11.86 -0.55 -7.69
C GLY A 445 10.59 0.06 -7.09
N GLY A 446 10.70 1.28 -6.54
CA GLY A 446 9.58 2.01 -5.97
C GLY A 446 10.03 3.07 -4.94
N PRO A 447 9.26 4.15 -4.74
CA PRO A 447 9.64 5.26 -3.87
C PRO A 447 9.73 4.83 -2.41
N THR A 448 10.57 5.51 -1.64
CA THR A 448 10.36 5.60 -0.19
C THR A 448 8.97 6.20 0.09
N PRO A 449 8.15 5.62 0.99
CA PRO A 449 8.50 4.54 1.90
C PRO A 449 8.20 3.12 1.39
N ILE A 450 7.58 2.95 0.22
CA ILE A 450 7.13 1.66 -0.33
C ILE A 450 8.22 0.57 -0.31
N GLY A 451 9.50 0.91 -0.53
CA GLY A 451 10.62 -0.04 -0.39
C GLY A 451 10.86 -0.63 1.02
N PHE A 452 10.17 -0.11 2.04
CA PHE A 452 10.14 -0.65 3.42
C PHE A 452 8.85 -1.40 3.73
N CYS A 453 7.90 -1.43 2.79
CA CYS A 453 6.58 -1.99 2.95
C CYS A 453 6.60 -3.52 2.77
N LEU A 454 5.77 -4.18 3.57
CA LEU A 454 5.31 -5.54 3.35
C LEU A 454 3.84 -5.52 3.73
N ASP A 455 2.94 -5.99 2.86
CA ASP A 455 1.54 -6.11 3.25
C ASP A 455 1.21 -7.58 3.49
N GLU A 456 0.26 -7.84 4.37
CA GLU A 456 -0.34 -9.16 4.56
C GLU A 456 -1.83 -9.10 4.29
N LEU A 457 -2.38 -10.14 3.65
CA LEU A 457 -3.76 -10.18 3.21
C LEU A 457 -4.44 -11.49 3.61
N VAL A 458 -5.68 -11.38 4.06
CA VAL A 458 -6.62 -12.50 4.25
C VAL A 458 -7.98 -12.17 3.63
N GLU A 459 -8.72 -13.18 3.19
CA GLU A 459 -10.12 -13.05 2.81
C GLU A 459 -11.01 -13.25 4.03
N ILE A 460 -11.99 -12.36 4.21
CA ILE A 460 -12.91 -12.40 5.36
C ILE A 460 -14.36 -12.64 4.96
N ALA A 461 -14.69 -12.40 3.68
CA ALA A 461 -15.94 -12.79 3.04
C ALA A 461 -15.67 -12.92 1.53
N ASP A 462 -16.56 -13.60 0.80
CA ASP A 462 -16.38 -13.83 -0.64
C ASP A 462 -16.11 -12.50 -1.37
N GLY A 463 -14.90 -12.31 -1.91
CA GLY A 463 -14.51 -11.11 -2.65
C GLY A 463 -14.23 -9.87 -1.79
N LEU A 464 -14.15 -10.02 -0.46
CA LEU A 464 -13.76 -8.97 0.49
C LEU A 464 -12.54 -9.44 1.30
N TYR A 465 -11.45 -8.71 1.15
CA TYR A 465 -10.19 -9.02 1.80
C TYR A 465 -9.80 -7.94 2.79
N LEU A 466 -9.23 -8.35 3.92
CA LEU A 466 -8.66 -7.48 4.94
C LEU A 466 -7.14 -7.57 4.86
N GLY A 467 -6.51 -6.42 4.64
CA GLY A 467 -5.07 -6.27 4.55
C GLY A 467 -4.49 -5.52 5.75
N GLN A 468 -3.29 -5.92 6.16
CA GLN A 468 -2.44 -5.22 7.12
C GLN A 468 -1.31 -4.53 6.36
N LEU A 469 -1.17 -3.22 6.59
CA LEU A 469 -0.09 -2.39 6.08
C LEU A 469 1.08 -2.44 7.06
N ILE A 470 2.23 -3.00 6.67
CA ILE A 470 3.34 -3.23 7.60
C ILE A 470 4.62 -2.59 7.04
N TYR A 471 5.36 -1.89 7.90
CA TYR A 471 6.63 -1.29 7.53
C TYR A 471 7.77 -1.72 8.43
N SER A 472 8.92 -1.94 7.81
CA SER A 472 10.20 -2.07 8.52
C SER A 472 10.52 -0.74 9.20
N THR A 473 10.63 -0.73 10.53
CA THR A 473 11.06 0.47 11.28
C THR A 473 12.57 0.55 11.47
N ALA A 474 13.29 -0.55 11.20
CA ALA A 474 14.75 -0.53 11.09
C ALA A 474 15.20 0.08 9.75
N LEU A 475 15.08 1.40 9.61
CA LEU A 475 15.32 2.11 8.34
C LEU A 475 16.78 2.02 7.84
N ASN A 476 17.72 1.73 8.74
CA ASN A 476 19.13 1.53 8.42
C ASN A 476 19.45 0.10 7.98
N GLU A 477 18.53 -0.86 8.18
CA GLU A 477 18.72 -2.27 7.84
C GLU A 477 18.25 -2.52 6.39
N PRO A 478 19.17 -2.70 5.42
CA PRO A 478 18.80 -3.00 4.04
C PRO A 478 18.07 -4.35 3.93
N TYR A 479 17.20 -4.50 2.94
CA TYR A 479 16.49 -5.75 2.74
C TYR A 479 17.38 -6.82 2.11
N HIS A 480 17.27 -8.05 2.59
CA HIS A 480 17.79 -9.27 1.96
C HIS A 480 17.01 -10.48 2.47
N SER A 481 16.65 -11.41 1.59
CA SER A 481 15.76 -12.53 1.93
C SER A 481 16.32 -13.51 2.96
N SER A 482 17.64 -13.55 3.15
CA SER A 482 18.29 -14.40 4.15
C SER A 482 18.27 -13.83 5.57
N VAL A 483 17.89 -12.57 5.73
CA VAL A 483 17.91 -11.88 7.02
C VAL A 483 16.65 -12.25 7.79
N ASP A 484 16.83 -12.62 9.07
CA ASP A 484 15.73 -12.86 10.00
C ASP A 484 14.76 -11.67 10.02
N PRO A 485 13.46 -11.87 9.69
CA PRO A 485 12.46 -10.81 9.67
C PRO A 485 12.40 -9.95 10.93
N ASP A 486 12.71 -10.52 12.10
CA ASP A 486 12.71 -9.79 13.38
C ASP A 486 13.71 -8.62 13.40
N LYS A 487 14.79 -8.69 12.61
CA LYS A 487 15.78 -7.60 12.52
C LYS A 487 15.22 -6.36 11.85
N TYR A 488 14.20 -6.49 11.00
CA TYR A 488 13.56 -5.35 10.34
C TYR A 488 12.64 -4.56 11.25
N LYS A 489 12.31 -5.09 12.45
CA LYS A 489 11.41 -4.45 13.42
C LYS A 489 10.12 -4.01 12.74
N TYR A 490 9.48 -4.94 12.05
CA TYR A 490 8.25 -4.66 11.34
C TYR A 490 7.14 -4.23 12.32
N GLN A 491 6.44 -3.16 11.98
CA GLN A 491 5.32 -2.65 12.75
C GLN A 491 4.09 -2.50 11.88
N LEU A 492 2.91 -2.67 12.47
CA LEU A 492 1.63 -2.41 11.82
C LEU A 492 1.45 -0.89 11.65
N PHE A 493 0.96 -0.47 10.50
CA PHE A 493 0.68 0.94 10.17
C PHE A 493 -0.76 1.18 9.74
N GLY A 494 -1.57 0.13 9.67
CA GLY A 494 -2.99 0.26 9.42
C GLY A 494 -3.61 -0.95 8.74
N TYR A 495 -4.87 -0.77 8.41
CA TYR A 495 -5.71 -1.75 7.74
C TYR A 495 -6.26 -1.17 6.45
N PHE A 496 -6.28 -1.99 5.41
CA PHE A 496 -6.91 -1.68 4.13
C PHE A 496 -7.84 -2.82 3.71
N LEU A 497 -8.73 -2.54 2.78
CA LEU A 497 -9.62 -3.52 2.17
C LEU A 497 -9.32 -3.65 0.68
N LEU A 498 -9.44 -4.87 0.17
CA LEU A 498 -9.63 -5.11 -1.26
C LEU A 498 -11.05 -5.62 -1.49
N LEU A 499 -11.75 -5.01 -2.43
CA LEU A 499 -13.17 -5.23 -2.68
C LEU A 499 -13.38 -5.62 -4.14
N ASP A 500 -14.17 -6.65 -4.38
CA ASP A 500 -14.73 -6.92 -5.69
C ASP A 500 -15.79 -5.87 -6.09
N ASP A 501 -16.32 -5.97 -7.30
CA ASP A 501 -17.27 -4.97 -7.81
C ASP A 501 -18.54 -4.85 -6.95
N ALA A 502 -19.10 -5.96 -6.45
CA ALA A 502 -20.32 -5.92 -5.63
C ALA A 502 -20.07 -5.18 -4.31
N TRP A 503 -18.95 -5.50 -3.66
CA TRP A 503 -18.54 -4.82 -2.45
C TRP A 503 -18.21 -3.35 -2.69
N GLN A 504 -17.64 -2.99 -3.83
CA GLN A 504 -17.37 -1.61 -4.18
C GLN A 504 -18.66 -0.79 -4.40
N TYR A 505 -19.68 -1.35 -5.06
CA TYR A 505 -20.99 -0.68 -5.15
C TYR A 505 -21.57 -0.40 -3.76
N HIS A 506 -21.51 -1.39 -2.86
CA HIS A 506 -21.97 -1.23 -1.49
C HIS A 506 -21.14 -0.19 -0.71
N ARG A 507 -19.80 -0.23 -0.82
CA ARG A 507 -18.87 0.74 -0.20
C ARG A 507 -19.23 2.18 -0.57
N LEU A 508 -19.43 2.44 -1.86
CA LEU A 508 -19.78 3.76 -2.36
C LEU A 508 -21.14 4.22 -1.80
N ALA A 509 -22.12 3.31 -1.74
CA ALA A 509 -23.46 3.64 -1.24
C ALA A 509 -23.48 3.96 0.27
N ILE A 510 -22.67 3.28 1.08
CA ILE A 510 -22.58 3.53 2.53
C ILE A 510 -21.58 4.63 2.91
N GLY A 511 -20.89 5.21 1.92
CA GLY A 511 -19.91 6.28 2.13
C GLY A 511 -18.67 5.85 2.93
N LEU A 512 -18.24 4.59 2.82
CA LEU A 512 -17.00 4.15 3.49
C LEU A 512 -15.79 4.62 2.68
N ASP A 513 -14.95 5.45 3.30
CA ASP A 513 -13.70 5.97 2.71
C ASP A 513 -13.91 6.71 1.37
N THR A 514 -15.05 7.41 1.26
CA THR A 514 -15.38 8.27 0.11
C THR A 514 -15.11 9.74 0.44
N LEU A 515 -14.95 10.57 -0.61
CA LEU A 515 -14.69 12.01 -0.51
C LEU A 515 -15.97 12.87 -0.39
N ASP A 516 -17.14 12.23 -0.28
CA ASP A 516 -18.45 12.89 -0.31
C ASP A 516 -18.94 13.29 1.09
#